data_AF-A0A9X3UG81-F1
#
_entry.id   AF-A0A9X3UG81-F1
#
_cell.length_a   1.000
_cell.length_b   1.000
_cell.length_c   1.000
_cell.angle_alpha   90.00
_cell.angle_beta   90.00
_cell.angle_gamma   90.00
#
_symmetry.space_group_name_H-M   'P 1'
#
loop_
_entity.id
_entity.type
_entity.pdbx_description
1 polymer ?
#
loop_
_entity_poly.entity_id
_entity_poly.type
_entity_poly.pdbx_seq_one_letter_code
_entity_poly.pdbx_strand_id
1 'polypeptide(L)'
;MADPLDAWSRRIGEEIESEFGCKAFYPFEKPWWPFQSWINAAEGLKPSPLAILIHPEYGLWHGYRAAFGFREAIALPEPAELNHACDDCAEKPCLSACPAHAIAPDGFDLPRCRSHLSTDDGRQGCMQFGCLARNACPVGEAYRYKPAQLRFHMDAL
;
A
#
# COMPACT_ATOMS: atom_id res chain seq x y z
N MET A 1 22.26 6.38 1.58
CA MET A 1 21.25 7.40 1.20
C MET A 1 20.05 7.15 2.09
N ALA A 2 19.61 8.15 2.86
CA ALA A 2 18.34 8.03 3.59
C ALA A 2 17.20 7.96 2.56
N ASP A 3 16.23 7.07 2.79
CA ASP A 3 14.97 6.96 2.06
C ASP A 3 15.11 6.91 0.52
N PRO A 4 15.78 5.87 -0.04
CA PRO A 4 16.12 5.83 -1.45
C PRO A 4 14.92 5.82 -2.39
N LEU A 5 13.80 5.23 -1.96
CA LEU A 5 12.56 5.22 -2.74
C LEU A 5 11.92 6.60 -2.77
N ASP A 6 12.01 7.39 -1.70
CA ASP A 6 11.45 8.74 -1.62
C ASP A 6 12.25 9.69 -2.51
N ALA A 7 13.58 9.61 -2.45
CA ALA A 7 14.45 10.37 -3.36
C ALA A 7 14.22 10.02 -4.83
N TRP A 8 14.04 8.72 -5.14
CA TRP A 8 13.69 8.30 -6.49
C TRP A 8 12.31 8.84 -6.92
N SER A 9 11.30 8.78 -6.04
CA SER A 9 9.96 9.32 -6.33
C SER A 9 9.99 10.83 -6.59
N ARG A 10 10.80 11.59 -5.85
CA ARG A 10 10.99 13.03 -6.08
C ARG A 10 11.55 13.33 -7.45
N ARG A 11 12.62 12.64 -7.84
CA ARG A 11 13.26 12.84 -9.15
C ARG A 11 12.28 12.58 -10.30
N ILE A 12 11.51 11.49 -10.24
CA ILE A 12 10.49 11.20 -11.25
C ILE A 12 9.37 12.24 -11.22
N GLY A 13 8.95 12.70 -10.04
CA GLY A 13 7.93 13.72 -9.93
C GLY A 13 8.39 15.08 -10.49
N GLU A 14 9.65 15.48 -10.28
CA GLU A 14 10.25 16.69 -10.86
C GLU A 14 10.30 16.63 -12.39
N GLU A 15 10.63 15.47 -12.96
CA GLU A 15 10.58 15.24 -14.41
C GLU A 15 9.15 15.48 -14.94
N ILE A 16 8.12 14.96 -14.26
CA ILE A 16 6.70 15.14 -14.62
C ILE A 16 6.24 16.60 -14.40
N GLU A 17 6.63 17.25 -13.30
CA GLU A 17 6.31 18.68 -13.06
C GLU A 17 6.83 19.55 -14.21
N SER A 18 8.07 19.30 -14.64
CA SER A 18 8.69 20.07 -15.73
C SER A 18 8.02 19.83 -17.09
N GLU A 19 7.59 18.60 -17.36
CA GLU A 19 6.98 18.24 -18.65
C GLU A 19 5.54 18.76 -18.76
N PHE A 20 4.76 18.66 -17.68
CA PHE A 20 3.32 18.91 -17.70
C PHE A 20 2.87 20.20 -17.01
N GLY A 21 3.79 20.95 -16.39
CA GLY A 21 3.46 22.21 -15.72
C GLY A 21 2.58 22.03 -14.47
N CYS A 22 2.61 20.85 -13.85
CA CYS A 22 1.86 20.53 -12.64
C CYS A 22 2.71 20.70 -11.37
N LYS A 23 2.07 20.53 -10.20
CA LYS A 23 2.75 20.40 -8.91
C LYS A 23 2.65 18.97 -8.38
N ALA A 24 3.77 18.35 -8.07
CA ALA A 24 3.84 17.07 -7.38
C ALA A 24 3.72 17.27 -5.86
N PHE A 25 2.89 16.44 -5.26
CA PHE A 25 2.73 16.27 -3.81
C PHE A 25 3.13 14.85 -3.47
N TYR A 26 3.74 14.64 -2.30
CA TYR A 26 4.26 13.33 -1.91
C TYR A 26 3.70 12.87 -0.55
N PRO A 27 3.43 11.56 -0.37
CA PRO A 27 2.85 11.03 0.87
C PRO A 27 3.83 11.06 2.05
N PHE A 28 5.13 11.22 1.76
CA PHE A 28 6.21 11.29 2.74
C PHE A 28 6.59 12.74 3.09
N GLU A 29 5.82 13.74 2.66
CA GLU A 29 6.04 15.15 2.99
C GLU A 29 5.11 15.68 4.06
N LYS A 30 5.67 16.55 4.92
CA LYS A 30 4.91 17.29 5.94
C LYS A 30 4.55 18.71 5.44
N PRO A 31 3.37 19.25 5.81
CA PRO A 31 2.29 18.58 6.52
C PRO A 31 1.70 17.43 5.69
N TRP A 32 1.29 16.35 6.37
CA TRP A 32 0.82 15.14 5.69
C TRP A 32 -0.41 15.42 4.84
N TRP A 33 -0.33 15.07 3.56
CA TRP A 33 -1.45 15.15 2.64
C TRP A 33 -2.42 13.97 2.84
N PRO A 34 -3.73 14.14 2.61
CA PRO A 34 -4.74 13.09 2.80
C PRO A 34 -4.76 12.08 1.63
N PHE A 35 -3.61 11.45 1.35
CA PHE A 35 -3.43 10.57 0.19
C PHE A 35 -4.47 9.45 0.10
N GLN A 36 -4.83 8.81 1.21
CA GLN A 36 -5.86 7.77 1.19
C GLN A 36 -7.20 8.29 0.69
N SER A 37 -7.62 9.48 1.13
CA SER A 37 -8.85 10.11 0.65
C SER A 37 -8.77 10.45 -0.85
N TRP A 38 -7.61 10.93 -1.33
CA TRP A 38 -7.41 11.21 -2.74
C TRP A 38 -7.46 9.94 -3.60
N ILE A 39 -6.84 8.86 -3.15
CA ILE A 39 -6.86 7.57 -3.86
C ILE A 39 -8.29 7.02 -3.90
N ASN A 40 -9.03 7.06 -2.79
CA ASN A 40 -10.42 6.59 -2.76
C ASN A 40 -11.31 7.39 -3.72
N ALA A 41 -11.08 8.71 -3.84
CA ALA A 41 -11.81 9.55 -4.78
C ALA A 41 -11.41 9.30 -6.24
N ALA A 42 -10.13 9.01 -6.51
CA ALA A 42 -9.63 8.78 -7.86
C ALA A 42 -9.96 7.38 -8.40
N GLU A 43 -9.93 6.37 -7.53
CA GLU A 43 -9.90 4.96 -7.94
C GLU A 43 -11.05 4.14 -7.32
N GLY A 44 -11.87 4.73 -6.44
CA GLY A 44 -12.96 4.02 -5.77
C GLY A 44 -12.50 2.90 -4.82
N LEU A 45 -11.19 2.80 -4.54
CA LEU A 45 -10.63 1.73 -3.71
C LEU A 45 -11.08 1.86 -2.25
N LYS A 46 -11.11 0.72 -1.57
CA LYS A 46 -11.51 0.59 -0.18
C LYS A 46 -10.49 -0.29 0.57
N PRO A 47 -10.36 -0.12 1.90
CA PRO A 47 -9.37 -0.84 2.69
C PRO A 47 -9.73 -2.32 2.86
N SER A 48 -8.74 -3.19 2.73
CA SER A 48 -8.79 -4.58 3.18
C SER A 48 -8.70 -4.69 4.72
N PRO A 49 -8.90 -5.89 5.31
CA PRO A 49 -8.61 -6.14 6.72
C PRO A 49 -7.19 -5.74 7.18
N LEU A 50 -6.23 -5.64 6.26
CA LEU A 50 -4.86 -5.19 6.56
C LEU A 50 -4.70 -3.66 6.59
N ALA A 51 -5.79 -2.90 6.48
CA ALA A 51 -5.81 -1.43 6.33
C ALA A 51 -5.06 -0.91 5.09
N ILE A 52 -4.75 -1.78 4.13
CA ILE A 52 -4.19 -1.45 2.82
C ILE A 52 -5.36 -1.45 1.82
N LEU A 53 -5.46 -0.40 1.00
CA LEU A 53 -6.40 -0.34 -0.12
C LEU A 53 -6.16 -1.54 -1.04
N ILE A 54 -7.22 -2.23 -1.48
CA ILE A 54 -7.10 -3.43 -2.31
C ILE A 54 -7.55 -3.13 -3.74
N HIS A 55 -6.61 -3.22 -4.69
CA HIS A 55 -6.90 -3.07 -6.11
C HIS A 55 -7.39 -4.41 -6.70
N PRO A 56 -8.39 -4.43 -7.60
CA PRO A 56 -8.91 -5.69 -8.17
C PRO A 56 -7.86 -6.45 -8.99
N GLU A 57 -7.00 -5.75 -9.70
CA GLU A 57 -5.88 -6.35 -10.46
C GLU A 57 -4.62 -6.58 -9.61
N TYR A 58 -4.05 -5.52 -9.03
CA TYR A 58 -2.79 -5.59 -8.29
C TYR A 58 -2.92 -6.11 -6.86
N GLY A 59 -4.14 -6.36 -6.38
CA GLY A 59 -4.41 -6.78 -5.01
C GLY A 59 -3.87 -5.78 -4.00
N LEU A 60 -3.11 -6.28 -3.03
CA LEU A 60 -2.46 -5.45 -2.02
C LEU A 60 -1.09 -4.94 -2.49
N TRP A 61 -0.66 -5.18 -3.73
CA TRP A 61 0.72 -5.00 -4.21
C TRP A 61 0.93 -3.73 -5.02
N HIS A 62 0.48 -2.61 -4.44
CA HIS A 62 0.69 -1.29 -5.00
C HIS A 62 0.97 -0.27 -3.90
N GLY A 63 1.44 0.91 -4.30
CA GLY A 63 1.67 2.04 -3.42
C GLY A 63 1.75 3.32 -4.22
N TYR A 64 0.92 4.29 -3.86
CA TYR A 64 0.90 5.61 -4.52
C TYR A 64 2.04 6.46 -3.96
N ARG A 65 2.81 7.07 -4.87
CA ARG A 65 4.07 7.76 -4.54
C ARG A 65 4.02 9.26 -4.74
N ALA A 66 3.10 9.74 -5.57
CA ALA A 66 2.88 11.16 -5.78
C ALA A 66 1.43 11.40 -6.21
N ALA A 67 0.95 12.62 -5.99
CA ALA A 67 -0.25 13.17 -6.61
C ALA A 67 0.17 14.43 -7.39
N PHE A 68 -0.43 14.65 -8.56
CA PHE A 68 -0.08 15.78 -9.42
C PHE A 68 -1.26 16.74 -9.52
N GLY A 69 -1.08 17.97 -9.01
CA GLY A 69 -2.07 19.02 -9.05
C GLY A 69 -1.86 19.94 -10.25
N PHE A 70 -2.93 20.18 -10.99
CA PHE A 70 -2.97 21.08 -12.14
C PHE A 70 -3.78 22.33 -11.79
N ARG A 71 -3.52 23.45 -12.46
CA ARG A 71 -4.31 24.68 -12.28
C ARG A 71 -5.67 24.57 -12.96
N GLU A 72 -5.68 23.91 -14.10
CA GLU A 72 -6.86 23.64 -14.90
C GLU A 72 -7.54 22.34 -14.44
N ALA A 73 -8.87 22.29 -14.57
CA ALA A 73 -9.61 21.06 -14.39
C ALA A 73 -9.35 20.13 -15.59
N ILE A 74 -8.89 18.91 -15.31
CA ILE A 74 -8.73 17.87 -16.32
C ILE A 74 -10.03 17.08 -16.37
N ALA A 75 -10.63 16.98 -17.57
CA ALA A 75 -11.77 16.10 -17.78
C ALA A 75 -11.30 14.65 -17.71
N LEU A 76 -11.72 13.94 -16.66
CA LEU A 76 -11.45 12.53 -16.45
C LEU A 76 -12.70 11.71 -16.77
N PRO A 77 -12.55 10.46 -17.24
CA PRO A 77 -13.69 9.55 -17.29
C PRO A 77 -14.24 9.32 -15.87
N GLU A 78 -15.53 9.02 -15.78
CA GLU A 78 -16.13 8.58 -14.52
C GLU A 78 -15.39 7.34 -14.01
N PRO A 79 -15.06 7.27 -12.71
CA PRO A 79 -14.46 6.09 -12.12
C PRO A 79 -15.33 4.86 -12.38
N ALA A 80 -14.70 3.74 -12.73
CA ALA A 80 -15.42 2.48 -12.85
C ALA A 80 -16.02 2.10 -11.49
N GLU A 81 -17.24 1.59 -11.48
CA GLU A 81 -17.77 0.92 -10.29
C GLU A 81 -17.00 -0.38 -10.08
N LEU A 82 -16.16 -0.40 -9.04
CA LEU A 82 -15.36 -1.55 -8.66
C LEU A 82 -16.03 -2.30 -7.51
N ASN A 83 -16.23 -3.60 -7.68
CA ASN A 83 -16.52 -4.49 -6.56
C ASN A 83 -15.32 -4.53 -5.62
N HIS A 84 -15.59 -4.61 -4.32
CA HIS A 84 -14.52 -4.73 -3.34
C HIS A 84 -13.92 -6.13 -3.40
N ALA A 85 -12.64 -6.27 -3.76
CA ALA A 85 -12.02 -7.57 -4.02
C ALA A 85 -12.07 -8.56 -2.84
N CYS A 86 -12.19 -8.08 -1.60
CA CYS A 86 -12.42 -8.96 -0.44
C CYS A 86 -13.80 -9.64 -0.42
N ASP A 87 -14.82 -9.08 -1.09
CA ASP A 87 -16.18 -9.62 -1.07
C ASP A 87 -16.26 -10.97 -1.79
N ASP A 88 -15.44 -11.15 -2.83
CA ASP A 88 -15.29 -12.41 -3.57
C ASP A 88 -14.35 -13.42 -2.87
N CYS A 89 -13.69 -13.02 -1.79
CA CYS A 89 -12.78 -13.87 -1.03
C CYS A 89 -13.48 -14.48 0.19
N ALA A 90 -14.05 -15.67 0.01
CA ALA A 90 -14.74 -16.40 1.08
C ALA A 90 -13.80 -16.80 2.22
N GLU A 91 -12.67 -17.42 1.89
CA GLU A 91 -11.71 -18.04 2.83
C GLU A 91 -10.96 -17.03 3.71
N LYS A 92 -10.76 -15.79 3.24
CA LYS A 92 -10.02 -14.71 3.93
C LYS A 92 -8.73 -15.21 4.62
N PRO A 93 -7.81 -15.87 3.90
CA PRO A 93 -6.64 -16.51 4.49
C PRO A 93 -5.70 -15.53 5.21
N CYS A 94 -5.79 -14.23 4.90
CA CYS A 94 -5.04 -13.20 5.60
C CYS A 94 -5.38 -13.09 7.10
N LEU A 95 -6.57 -13.50 7.53
CA LEU A 95 -6.99 -13.44 8.94
C LEU A 95 -6.26 -14.50 9.79
N SER A 96 -6.09 -15.70 9.25
CA SER A 96 -5.47 -16.83 9.95
C SER A 96 -3.96 -16.92 9.74
N ALA A 97 -3.44 -16.41 8.62
CA ALA A 97 -2.00 -16.45 8.31
C ALA A 97 -1.16 -15.46 9.13
N CYS A 98 -1.77 -14.56 9.91
CA CYS A 98 -1.04 -13.63 10.76
C CYS A 98 -0.57 -14.34 12.05
N PRO A 99 0.74 -14.59 12.25
CA PRO A 99 1.24 -15.25 13.45
C PRO A 99 1.03 -14.41 14.72
N ALA A 100 0.88 -13.09 14.56
CA ALA A 100 0.59 -12.18 15.67
C ALA A 100 -0.89 -12.20 16.08
N HIS A 101 -1.78 -12.81 15.27
CA HIS A 101 -3.24 -12.65 15.39
C HIS A 101 -3.65 -11.17 15.44
N ALA A 102 -3.03 -10.35 14.57
CA ALA A 102 -3.25 -8.91 14.51
C ALA A 102 -4.28 -8.49 13.45
N ILE A 103 -4.72 -9.39 12.59
CA ILE A 103 -5.71 -9.09 11.54
C ILE A 103 -7.06 -9.66 11.96
N ALA A 104 -8.08 -8.81 11.97
CA ALA A 104 -9.47 -9.16 12.19
C ALA A 104 -10.32 -8.70 10.99
N PRO A 105 -11.54 -9.24 10.78
CA PRO A 105 -12.41 -8.81 9.68
C PRO A 105 -12.64 -7.29 9.62
N ASP A 106 -12.66 -6.63 10.76
CA ASP A 106 -12.97 -5.22 10.96
C ASP A 106 -11.75 -4.34 11.24
N GLY A 107 -10.53 -4.89 11.26
CA GLY A 107 -9.35 -4.05 11.46
C GLY A 107 -8.01 -4.75 11.66
N PHE A 108 -6.98 -3.90 11.76
CA PHE A 108 -5.60 -4.30 11.95
C PHE A 108 -5.06 -3.74 13.29
N ASP A 109 -4.73 -4.63 14.22
CA ASP A 109 -4.07 -4.31 15.49
C ASP A 109 -2.58 -4.03 15.26
N LEU A 110 -2.28 -2.79 14.85
CA LEU A 110 -0.93 -2.34 14.58
C LEU A 110 0.02 -2.45 15.79
N PRO A 111 -0.38 -2.08 17.02
CA PRO A 111 0.46 -2.30 18.21
C PRO A 111 0.88 -3.77 18.39
N ARG A 112 -0.07 -4.71 18.32
CA ARG A 112 0.21 -6.15 18.43
C ARG A 112 1.15 -6.64 17.34
N CYS A 113 0.94 -6.20 16.10
CA CYS A 113 1.84 -6.51 15.00
C CYS A 113 3.27 -6.01 15.28
N ARG A 114 3.43 -4.75 15.69
CA ARG A 114 4.74 -4.16 16.02
C ARG A 114 5.44 -4.89 17.18
N SER A 115 4.69 -5.30 18.19
CA SER A 115 5.23 -6.12 19.28
C SER A 115 5.74 -7.46 18.76
N HIS A 116 4.99 -8.14 17.87
CA HIS A 116 5.43 -9.40 17.27
C HIS A 116 6.68 -9.23 16.38
N LEU A 117 6.78 -8.17 15.58
CA LEU A 117 7.96 -7.95 14.71
C LEU A 117 9.27 -7.81 15.51
N SER A 118 9.18 -7.41 16.78
CA SER A 118 10.33 -7.31 17.70
C SER A 118 10.74 -8.64 18.35
N THR A 119 10.02 -9.75 18.12
CA THR A 119 10.39 -11.08 18.64
C THR A 119 11.34 -11.82 17.70
N ASP A 120 11.92 -12.94 18.15
CA ASP A 120 12.71 -13.81 17.28
C ASP A 120 11.87 -14.37 16.12
N ASP A 121 10.64 -14.82 16.39
CA ASP A 121 9.72 -15.31 15.37
C ASP A 121 9.39 -14.22 14.33
N GLY A 122 9.14 -12.98 14.78
CA GLY A 122 8.91 -11.85 13.88
C GLY A 122 10.12 -11.53 13.01
N ARG A 123 11.33 -11.56 13.59
CA ARG A 123 12.60 -11.32 12.88
C ARG A 123 12.93 -12.40 11.86
N GLN A 124 12.63 -13.66 12.16
CA GLN A 124 12.88 -14.80 11.26
C GLN A 124 11.77 -14.99 10.23
N GLY A 125 10.54 -14.58 10.55
CA GLY A 125 9.37 -14.64 9.69
C GLY A 125 9.12 -13.33 8.95
N CYS A 126 8.19 -12.52 9.47
CA CYS A 126 7.67 -11.33 8.78
C CYS A 126 8.76 -10.35 8.32
N MET A 127 9.83 -10.13 9.11
CA MET A 127 10.91 -9.23 8.72
C MET A 127 11.73 -9.75 7.52
N GLN A 128 11.85 -11.07 7.34
CA GLN A 128 12.56 -11.67 6.20
C GLN A 128 11.71 -11.78 4.94
N PHE A 129 10.42 -12.10 5.11
CA PHE A 129 9.54 -12.52 4.02
C PHE A 129 8.40 -11.52 3.74
N GLY A 130 8.38 -10.37 4.42
CA GLY A 130 7.25 -9.45 4.42
C GLY A 130 6.09 -9.96 5.26
N CYS A 131 5.03 -9.15 5.36
CA CYS A 131 3.82 -9.54 6.10
C CYS A 131 3.22 -10.85 5.56
N LEU A 132 3.26 -11.91 6.36
CA LEU A 132 2.75 -13.24 5.99
C LEU A 132 1.24 -13.22 5.71
N ALA A 133 0.48 -12.40 6.43
CA ALA A 133 -0.95 -12.20 6.17
C ALA A 133 -1.21 -11.53 4.80
N ARG A 134 -0.36 -10.57 4.39
CA ARG A 134 -0.46 -9.93 3.07
C ARG A 134 -0.11 -10.92 1.96
N ASN A 135 0.93 -11.73 2.16
CA ASN A 135 1.33 -12.78 1.23
C ASN A 135 0.25 -13.86 1.06
N ALA A 136 -0.54 -14.14 2.09
CA ALA A 136 -1.63 -15.11 1.99
C ALA A 136 -2.83 -14.61 1.14
N CYS A 137 -2.93 -13.31 0.87
CA CYS A 137 -4.02 -12.78 0.02
C CYS A 137 -3.90 -13.33 -1.41
N PRO A 138 -4.96 -13.94 -1.96
CA PRO A 138 -4.93 -14.49 -3.32
C PRO A 138 -5.08 -13.42 -4.41
N VAL A 139 -5.67 -12.27 -4.09
CA VAL A 139 -5.88 -11.17 -5.04
C VAL A 139 -4.54 -10.54 -5.40
N GLY A 140 -4.26 -10.41 -6.71
CA GLY A 140 -3.03 -9.83 -7.21
C GLY A 140 -1.78 -10.66 -6.95
N GLU A 141 -1.91 -11.98 -6.79
CA GLU A 141 -0.77 -12.89 -6.55
C GLU A 141 0.37 -12.72 -7.57
N ALA A 142 0.03 -12.50 -8.85
CA ALA A 142 0.99 -12.26 -9.92
C ALA A 142 1.84 -11.00 -9.74
N TYR A 143 1.37 -10.03 -8.94
CA TYR A 143 2.02 -8.75 -8.66
C TYR A 143 2.78 -8.73 -7.33
N ARG A 144 2.83 -9.86 -6.61
CA ARG A 144 3.58 -9.99 -5.36
C ARG A 144 5.01 -9.49 -5.53
N TYR A 145 5.42 -8.63 -4.60
CA TYR A 145 6.78 -8.11 -4.59
C TYR A 145 7.78 -9.25 -4.42
N LYS A 146 8.91 -9.13 -5.10
CA LYS A 146 10.01 -10.09 -4.95
C LYS A 146 10.58 -10.03 -3.53
N PRO A 147 11.19 -11.12 -3.02
CA PRO A 147 11.71 -11.15 -1.65
C PRO A 147 12.62 -9.99 -1.26
N ALA A 148 13.47 -9.53 -2.19
CA ALA A 148 14.35 -8.38 -1.95
C ALA A 148 13.58 -7.08 -1.71
N GLN A 149 12.49 -6.84 -2.44
CA GLN A 149 11.65 -5.65 -2.27
C GLN A 149 10.79 -5.75 -1.00
N LEU A 150 10.30 -6.94 -0.65
CA LEU A 150 9.60 -7.17 0.62
C LEU A 150 10.50 -6.81 1.80
N ARG A 151 11.72 -7.37 1.84
CA ARG A 151 12.71 -7.07 2.87
C ARG A 151 13.07 -5.59 2.90
N PHE A 152 13.30 -4.97 1.74
CA PHE A 152 13.54 -3.51 1.66
C PHE A 152 12.46 -2.70 2.39
N HIS A 153 11.18 -3.05 2.24
CA HIS A 153 10.10 -2.36 2.95
C HIS A 153 10.04 -2.71 4.44
N MET A 154 10.36 -3.95 4.83
CA MET A 154 10.39 -4.34 6.25
C MET A 154 11.55 -3.67 7.01
N ASP A 155 12.71 -3.50 6.36
CA ASP A 155 13.88 -2.84 6.94
C ASP A 155 13.67 -1.32 7.16
N ALA A 156 12.61 -0.75 6.58
CA ALA A 156 12.26 0.67 6.66
C ALA A 156 11.14 0.99 7.69
N LEU A 157 10.77 0.04 8.55
CA LEU A 157 9.66 0.15 9.52
C LEU A 157 9.92 1.04 10.75
#